data_AF-A0A660Z296-F1
#
_entry.id   AF-A0A660Z296-F1
#
_cell.length_a   1.000
_cell.length_b   1.000
_cell.length_c   1.000
_cell.angle_alpha   90.00
_cell.angle_beta   90.00
_cell.angle_gamma   90.00
#
_symmetry.space_group_name_H-M   'P 1'
#
loop_
_entity.id
_entity.type
_entity.pdbx_description
1 polymer ?
#
loop_
_entity_poly.entity_id
_entity_poly.type
_entity_poly.pdbx_seq_one_letter_code
_entity_poly.pdbx_strand_id
1 'polypeptide(L)'
;MLIFYKFVFEYSRKLSKSKKYEHEIKVISGSGQEAHELLPHVHMVDSLVKRWINGTHQGKVSGKHLSYYLDEFAFRFNRKLSTYRGKLFYRLIQQSTVTSPKPLNELTKIT
;
A
#
# COMPACT_ATOMS: atom_id res chain seq x y z
N MET A 1 -6.97 2.08 -8.57
CA MET A 1 -5.91 2.96 -8.00
C MET A 1 -6.42 3.85 -6.87
N LEU A 2 -7.66 4.33 -6.88
CA LEU A 2 -8.23 5.13 -5.77
C LEU A 2 -8.62 4.33 -4.51
N ILE A 3 -8.73 3.00 -4.56
CA ILE A 3 -9.32 2.22 -3.44
C ILE A 3 -8.28 1.57 -2.52
N PHE A 4 -7.00 1.46 -2.93
CA PHE A 4 -5.95 0.97 -2.02
C PHE A 4 -5.48 2.07 -1.06
N TYR A 5 -5.29 3.31 -1.55
CA TYR A 5 -5.18 4.50 -0.71
C TYR A 5 -6.41 4.68 0.20
N LYS A 6 -7.62 4.42 -0.31
CA LYS A 6 -8.85 4.41 0.50
C LYS A 6 -8.84 3.31 1.57
N PHE A 7 -8.25 2.16 1.31
CA PHE A 7 -8.23 1.04 2.25
C PHE A 7 -7.10 1.14 3.29
N VAL A 8 -5.94 1.70 2.96
CA VAL A 8 -4.87 1.88 3.96
C VAL A 8 -5.02 3.20 4.70
N PHE A 9 -5.32 4.30 4.00
CA PHE A 9 -5.35 5.64 4.59
C PHE A 9 -6.77 6.03 5.06
N GLU A 10 -7.80 5.84 4.22
CA GLU A 10 -9.19 6.19 4.60
C GLU A 10 -9.80 5.16 5.58
N TYR A 11 -9.44 3.86 5.49
CA TYR A 11 -9.85 2.84 6.46
C TYR A 11 -9.09 2.99 7.80
N SER A 12 -7.81 3.38 7.81
CA SER A 12 -7.12 3.74 9.05
C SER A 12 -7.77 4.97 9.70
N ARG A 13 -8.08 6.04 8.94
CA ARG A 13 -8.87 7.18 9.43
C ARG A 13 -10.29 6.80 9.88
N LYS A 14 -10.93 5.82 9.24
CA LYS A 14 -12.30 5.38 9.57
C LYS A 14 -12.32 4.43 10.78
N LEU A 15 -11.27 3.63 10.97
CA LEU A 15 -11.02 2.85 12.18
C LEU A 15 -10.71 3.76 13.37
N SER A 16 -9.91 4.80 13.17
CA SER A 16 -9.66 5.89 14.15
C SER A 16 -10.94 6.61 14.59
N LYS A 17 -11.95 6.72 13.72
CA LYS A 17 -13.27 7.28 14.07
C LYS A 17 -14.21 6.27 14.75
N SER A 18 -13.88 4.99 14.75
CA SER A 18 -14.66 3.96 15.45
C SER A 18 -14.19 3.88 16.90
N LYS A 19 -15.10 3.83 17.86
CA LYS A 19 -14.77 3.70 19.31
C LYS A 19 -13.96 2.43 19.67
N LYS A 20 -13.66 1.55 18.71
CA LYS A 20 -12.96 0.26 18.93
C LYS A 20 -11.47 0.28 18.58
N TYR A 21 -10.96 1.30 17.90
CA TYR A 21 -9.55 1.36 17.48
C TYR A 21 -8.99 2.76 17.70
N GLU A 22 -8.02 2.86 18.62
CA GLU A 22 -7.28 4.10 18.86
C GLU A 22 -6.09 4.15 17.89
N HIS A 23 -6.01 5.22 17.11
CA HIS A 23 -4.91 5.42 16.17
C HIS A 23 -3.81 6.23 16.85
N GLU A 24 -2.72 5.55 17.20
CA GLU A 24 -1.54 6.18 17.78
C GLU A 24 -0.60 6.66 16.66
N ILE A 25 -0.43 7.97 16.53
CA ILE A 25 0.47 8.57 15.54
C ILE A 25 1.87 8.68 16.16
N LYS A 26 2.86 8.01 15.56
CA LYS A 26 4.27 8.14 15.93
C LYS A 26 5.02 8.91 14.84
N VAL A 27 5.32 10.17 15.09
CA VAL A 27 6.09 11.01 14.16
C VAL A 27 7.58 10.80 14.44
N ILE A 28 8.35 10.37 13.44
CA ILE A 28 9.79 10.12 13.60
C ILE A 28 10.59 11.43 13.49
N SER A 29 10.25 12.27 12.50
CA SER A 29 10.95 13.54 12.29
C SER A 29 10.74 14.50 13.48
N GLY A 30 11.83 15.02 14.05
CA GLY A 30 11.79 15.93 15.20
C GLY A 30 11.54 15.26 16.55
N SER A 31 11.40 13.92 16.61
CA SER A 31 11.20 13.18 17.87
C SER A 31 12.48 12.98 18.69
N GLY A 32 13.66 13.09 18.05
CA GLY A 32 14.94 12.73 18.65
C GLY A 32 15.15 11.21 18.80
N GLN A 33 14.20 10.39 18.34
CA GLN A 33 14.25 8.93 18.41
C GLN A 33 14.48 8.32 17.03
N GLU A 34 15.16 7.18 17.00
CA GLU A 34 15.43 6.44 15.78
C GLU A 34 14.18 5.71 15.29
N ALA A 35 14.09 5.49 13.98
CA ALA A 35 12.92 4.85 13.37
C ALA A 35 12.63 3.45 13.93
N HIS A 36 13.67 2.69 14.31
CA HIS A 36 13.52 1.34 14.84
C HIS A 36 13.07 1.31 16.31
N GLU A 37 13.22 2.42 17.04
CA GLU A 37 12.72 2.59 18.40
C GLU A 37 11.22 2.89 18.38
N LEU A 38 10.79 3.74 17.45
CA LEU A 38 9.39 4.11 17.28
C LEU A 38 8.56 3.05 16.53
N LEU A 39 9.18 2.38 15.56
CA LEU A 39 8.56 1.36 14.71
C LEU A 39 9.38 0.07 14.78
N PRO A 40 9.10 -0.81 15.76
CA PRO A 40 9.76 -2.10 15.86
C PRO A 40 9.68 -2.87 14.53
N HIS A 41 10.81 -3.47 14.14
CA HIS A 41 10.95 -4.25 12.90
C HIS A 41 10.77 -3.48 11.57
N VAL A 42 10.81 -2.14 11.57
CA VAL A 42 10.73 -1.34 10.32
C VAL A 42 11.79 -1.73 9.29
N HIS A 43 12.98 -2.14 9.74
CA HIS A 43 14.06 -2.64 8.88
C HIS A 43 13.69 -3.91 8.10
N MET A 44 12.76 -4.73 8.61
CA MET A 44 12.25 -5.91 7.90
C MET A 44 11.39 -5.49 6.72
N VAL A 45 10.55 -4.48 6.91
CA VAL A 45 9.72 -3.91 5.83
C VAL A 45 10.62 -3.31 4.76
N ASP A 46 11.62 -2.51 5.15
CA ASP A 46 12.61 -1.93 4.22
C ASP A 46 13.35 -3.02 3.41
N SER A 47 13.84 -4.06 4.09
CA SER A 47 14.51 -5.20 3.43
C SER A 47 13.60 -5.92 2.44
N LEU A 48 12.31 -6.05 2.76
CA LEU A 48 11.31 -6.68 1.88
C LEU A 48 11.00 -5.81 0.66
N VAL A 49 10.90 -4.49 0.82
CA VAL A 49 10.73 -3.55 -0.30
C VAL A 49 11.91 -3.66 -1.25
N LYS A 50 13.13 -3.57 -0.73
CA LYS A 50 14.38 -3.69 -1.52
C LYS A 50 14.43 -5.01 -2.28
N ARG A 51 14.12 -6.12 -1.61
CA ARG A 51 14.07 -7.45 -2.25
C ARG A 51 12.99 -7.52 -3.34
N TRP A 52 11.81 -6.98 -3.09
CA TRP A 52 10.72 -6.99 -4.06
C TRP A 52 11.06 -6.17 -5.31
N ILE A 53 11.66 -4.99 -5.13
CA ILE A 53 12.16 -4.15 -6.22
C ILE A 53 13.21 -4.89 -7.04
N ASN A 54 14.20 -5.50 -6.39
CA ASN A 54 15.26 -6.22 -7.10
C ASN A 54 14.76 -7.50 -7.79
N GLY A 55 13.75 -8.17 -7.25
CA GLY A 55 13.19 -9.38 -7.85
C GLY A 55 12.20 -9.09 -8.97
N THR A 56 11.14 -8.33 -8.67
CA THR A 56 10.01 -8.11 -9.60
C THR A 56 10.31 -7.05 -10.63
N HIS A 57 10.98 -5.97 -10.20
CA HIS A 57 11.31 -4.84 -11.06
C HIS A 57 12.77 -4.86 -11.52
N GLN A 58 13.56 -5.85 -11.12
CA GLN A 58 14.98 -5.99 -11.48
C GLN A 58 15.79 -4.73 -11.15
N GLY A 59 15.42 -4.02 -10.08
CA GLY A 59 16.03 -2.74 -9.69
C GLY A 59 15.58 -1.54 -10.52
N LYS A 60 14.77 -1.74 -11.57
CA LYS A 60 14.29 -0.69 -12.47
C LYS A 60 12.92 -0.17 -12.02
N VAL A 61 12.93 0.90 -11.24
CA VAL A 61 11.72 1.57 -10.75
C VAL A 61 11.73 3.01 -11.24
N SER A 62 10.67 3.44 -11.91
CA SER A 62 10.52 4.84 -12.33
C SER A 62 9.79 5.66 -11.27
N GLY A 63 10.31 6.85 -10.95
CA GLY A 63 9.63 7.79 -10.06
C GLY A 63 8.22 8.17 -10.55
N LYS A 64 8.00 8.15 -11.87
CA LYS A 64 6.69 8.42 -12.50
C LYS A 64 5.57 7.49 -12.00
N HIS A 65 5.93 6.26 -11.63
CA HIS A 65 4.98 5.22 -11.20
C HIS A 65 5.16 4.81 -9.75
N LEU A 66 5.91 5.57 -8.95
CA LEU A 66 6.24 5.21 -7.57
C LEU A 66 5.00 4.87 -6.73
N SER A 67 3.94 5.67 -6.85
CA SER A 67 2.67 5.42 -6.15
C SER A 67 2.06 4.06 -6.52
N TYR A 68 2.10 3.68 -7.80
CA TYR A 68 1.60 2.37 -8.25
C TYR A 68 2.45 1.21 -7.71
N TYR A 69 3.78 1.35 -7.75
CA TYR A 69 4.68 0.33 -7.20
C TYR A 69 4.47 0.13 -5.69
N LEU A 70 4.29 1.21 -4.93
CA LEU A 70 4.04 1.14 -3.50
C LEU A 70 2.69 0.50 -3.16
N ASP A 71 1.65 0.80 -3.95
CA ASP A 71 0.34 0.14 -3.83
C ASP A 71 0.47 -1.38 -4.07
N GLU A 72 1.22 -1.78 -5.10
CA GLU A 72 1.47 -3.20 -5.40
C GLU A 72 2.24 -3.90 -4.28
N PHE A 73 3.30 -3.25 -3.76
CA PHE A 73 4.05 -3.77 -2.62
C PHE A 73 3.15 -3.99 -1.40
N ALA A 74 2.35 -2.98 -1.04
CA ALA A 74 1.42 -3.06 0.10
C ALA A 74 0.40 -4.20 -0.09
N PHE A 75 -0.09 -4.41 -1.32
CA PHE A 75 -0.95 -5.53 -1.63
C PHE A 75 -0.27 -6.89 -1.42
N ARG A 76 0.96 -7.07 -1.94
CA ARG A 76 1.73 -8.32 -1.80
C ARG A 76 2.10 -8.60 -0.34
N PHE A 77 2.51 -7.58 0.39
CA PHE A 77 2.85 -7.66 1.81
C PHE A 77 1.65 -8.12 2.64
N ASN A 78 0.49 -7.46 2.48
CA ASN A 78 -0.72 -7.79 3.22
C ASN A 78 -1.34 -9.14 2.81
N ARG A 79 -1.15 -9.59 1.56
CA ARG A 79 -1.65 -10.88 1.08
C ARG A 79 -0.94 -12.07 1.73
N LYS A 80 0.36 -11.97 2.03
CA LYS A 80 1.17 -13.12 2.46
C LYS A 80 0.63 -13.84 3.70
N LEU A 81 0.05 -13.08 4.63
CA LEU A 81 -0.53 -13.60 5.88
C LEU A 81 -2.07 -13.70 5.83
N SER A 82 -2.70 -13.31 4.74
CA SER A 82 -4.16 -13.34 4.62
C SER A 82 -4.65 -14.75 4.32
N THR A 83 -5.44 -15.32 5.23
CA THR A 83 -6.12 -16.63 5.07
C THR A 83 -7.24 -16.60 4.04
N TYR A 84 -7.73 -15.40 3.69
CA TYR A 84 -8.83 -15.21 2.75
C TYR A 84 -8.32 -15.07 1.30
N ARG A 85 -8.00 -16.20 0.66
CA ARG A 85 -7.44 -16.25 -0.71
C ARG A 85 -8.32 -15.57 -1.78
N GLY A 86 -9.65 -15.59 -1.62
CA GLY A 86 -10.60 -15.00 -2.57
C GLY A 86 -10.77 -13.47 -2.50
N LYS A 87 -10.17 -12.79 -1.51
CA LYS A 87 -10.37 -11.34 -1.34
C LYS A 87 -9.82 -10.52 -2.51
N LEU A 88 -8.77 -10.97 -3.21
CA LEU A 88 -8.27 -10.26 -4.40
C LEU A 88 -9.34 -10.22 -5.50
N PHE A 89 -9.91 -11.37 -5.84
CA PHE A 89 -10.94 -11.47 -6.87
C PHE A 89 -12.16 -10.62 -6.50
N TYR A 90 -12.62 -10.73 -5.26
CA TYR A 90 -13.72 -9.91 -4.74
C TYR A 90 -13.43 -8.39 -4.86
N ARG A 91 -12.20 -7.96 -4.53
CA ARG A 91 -11.80 -6.56 -4.64
C ARG A 91 -11.73 -6.09 -6.09
N LEU A 92 -11.27 -6.94 -7.01
CA LEU A 92 -11.24 -6.62 -8.45
C LEU A 92 -12.66 -6.41 -8.99
N ILE A 93 -13.60 -7.31 -8.65
CA ILE A 93 -15.01 -7.14 -9.03
C ILE A 93 -15.61 -5.88 -8.41
N GLN A 94 -15.30 -5.60 -7.14
CA GLN A 94 -15.75 -4.36 -6.50
C GLN A 94 -15.14 -3.10 -7.16
N GLN A 95 -13.91 -3.18 -7.68
CA GLN A 95 -13.32 -2.08 -8.44
C GLN A 95 -13.97 -1.89 -9.81
N SER A 96 -14.28 -2.98 -10.51
CA SER A 96 -14.87 -2.91 -11.85
C SER A 96 -16.27 -2.32 -11.83
N THR A 97 -17.02 -2.47 -10.73
CA THR A 97 -18.35 -1.85 -10.59
C THR A 97 -18.30 -0.38 -10.20
N VAL A 98 -17.26 0.05 -9.46
CA VAL A 98 -17.15 1.44 -8.96
C VAL A 98 -16.37 2.34 -9.92
N THR A 99 -15.47 1.78 -10.72
CA THR A 99 -14.58 2.55 -11.61
C THR A 99 -15.22 2.67 -12.99
N SER A 100 -15.43 3.90 -13.46
CA SER A 100 -15.87 4.14 -14.83
C SER A 100 -14.87 3.55 -15.85
N PRO A 101 -15.33 3.06 -17.01
CA PRO A 101 -14.46 2.53 -18.05
C PRO A 101 -13.40 3.57 -18.45
N LYS A 102 -12.13 3.14 -18.54
CA LYS A 102 -11.04 4.00 -19.02
C LYS A 102 -10.46 3.43 -20.31
N PRO A 103 -10.37 4.22 -21.39
CA PRO A 103 -9.74 3.78 -22.63
C PRO A 103 -8.24 3.55 -22.42
N LEU A 104 -7.66 2.62 -23.19
CA LEU A 104 -6.25 2.25 -23.08
C LEU A 104 -5.32 3.47 -23.16
N ASN A 105 -5.66 4.44 -24.01
CA ASN A 105 -4.87 5.66 -24.21
C ASN A 105 -4.80 6.54 -22.95
N GLU A 106 -5.81 6.50 -22.09
CA GLU A 106 -5.76 7.21 -20.79
C GLU A 106 -4.89 6.46 -19.77
N LEU A 107 -4.81 5.14 -19.87
CA LEU A 107 -3.96 4.33 -19.01
C LEU A 107 -2.48 4.49 -19.40
N THR A 108 -2.19 4.58 -20.69
CA THR A 108 -0.83 4.76 -21.22
C THR A 108 -0.35 6.21 -21.18
N LYS A 109 -1.22 7.22 -21.10
CA LYS A 109 -0.81 8.63 -20.90
C LYS A 109 -0.10 8.88 -19.57
N ILE A 110 -0.32 8.02 -18.58
CA ILE A 110 0.40 8.04 -17.31
C ILE A 110 1.78 7.36 -17.46
N THR A 111 2.02 6.59 -18.54
CA THR A 111 3.28 5.91 -18.92
C THR A 111 4.21 6.86 -19.66
#